data_AF-A0A5J4PEE1-F1
#
_entry.id   AF-A0A5J4PEE1-F1
#
_cell.length_a   1.000
_cell.length_b   1.000
_cell.length_c   1.000
_cell.angle_alpha   90.00
_cell.angle_beta   90.00
_cell.angle_gamma   90.00
#
_symmetry.space_group_name_H-M   'P 1'
#
loop_
_entity.id
_entity.type
_entity.pdbx_description
1 polymer ?
#
loop_
_entity_poly.entity_id
_entity_poly.type
_entity_poly.pdbx_seq_one_letter_code
_entity_poly.pdbx_strand_id
1 'polypeptide(L)'
;DTLKLIQSLYEKKVTTYPRVDTTYLSDDIYPKCPAILDGIKDYAQFTAPLKNTKLVKSKKVFDSSKVTDHHAIIPTGVHPQNLTDMEKRVFDLVARRFIAAFYPDCKISTTTILGEVNKIEFKVTGKQILEPGWRVIFTKEQQEEKEEEEERTLPVFVKGESGTHTPDLNEKWTQPSKPYTEATLLRAMETAGKLVDDEKLREALKENGIGRPSTRANIIETLFKRNYIRKEKKNLIATPTGVDLIQIIREELLKSAELTGM
;
A
#
# COMPACT_ATOMS: atom_id res chain seq x y z
N ASP A 1 1.63 -3.81 17.29
CA ASP A 1 2.51 -4.99 17.07
C ASP A 1 3.55 -4.85 15.98
N THR A 2 3.21 -4.46 14.74
CA THR A 2 4.18 -4.36 13.63
C THR A 2 5.36 -3.44 13.93
N LEU A 3 5.13 -2.27 14.56
CA LEU A 3 6.21 -1.35 14.94
C LEU A 3 7.24 -2.01 15.88
N LYS A 4 6.80 -2.85 16.82
CA LYS A 4 7.69 -3.58 17.73
C LYS A 4 8.52 -4.63 16.99
N LEU A 5 7.91 -5.34 16.04
CA LEU A 5 8.59 -6.34 15.23
C LEU A 5 9.67 -5.73 14.33
N ILE A 6 9.35 -4.64 13.63
CA ILE A 6 10.33 -3.96 12.77
C ILE A 6 11.43 -3.25 13.59
N GLN A 7 11.09 -2.75 14.79
CA GLN A 7 12.08 -2.26 15.75
C GLN A 7 13.06 -3.35 16.17
N SER A 8 12.57 -4.54 16.51
CA SER A 8 13.41 -5.70 16.84
C SER A 8 14.31 -6.11 15.66
N LEU A 9 13.80 -6.10 14.42
CA LEU A 9 14.59 -6.38 13.22
C LEU A 9 15.73 -5.36 13.01
N TYR A 10 15.46 -4.08 13.27
CA TYR A 10 16.48 -3.03 13.24
C TYR A 10 17.54 -3.22 14.34
N GLU A 11 17.14 -3.54 15.57
CA GLU A 11 18.06 -3.82 16.68
C GLU A 11 18.92 -5.07 16.44
N LYS A 12 18.38 -6.06 15.74
CA LYS A 12 19.10 -7.23 15.21
C LYS A 12 19.96 -6.92 13.98
N LYS A 13 19.96 -5.66 13.50
CA LYS A 13 20.76 -5.13 12.38
C LYS A 13 20.45 -5.75 11.03
N VAL A 14 19.26 -6.33 10.85
CA VAL A 14 18.86 -6.98 9.59
C VAL A 14 18.05 -6.05 8.69
N THR A 15 17.41 -5.02 9.24
CA THR A 15 16.75 -3.94 8.49
C THR A 15 17.30 -2.57 8.88
N THR A 16 17.07 -1.55 8.05
CA THR A 16 17.40 -0.16 8.36
C THR A 16 16.39 0.47 9.34
N TYR A 17 16.68 1.71 9.76
CA TYR A 17 15.90 2.41 10.80
C TYR A 17 14.39 2.42 10.46
N PRO A 18 13.50 2.01 11.39
CA PRO A 18 12.14 1.66 11.04
C PRO A 18 11.12 2.79 11.19
N ARG A 19 11.54 3.97 11.66
CA ARG A 19 10.65 5.11 11.92
C ARG A 19 10.92 6.21 10.91
N VAL A 20 10.49 5.96 9.67
CA VAL A 20 10.77 6.82 8.52
C VAL A 20 9.47 7.28 7.88
N ASP A 21 9.50 8.46 7.27
CA ASP A 21 8.39 9.10 6.55
C ASP A 21 8.55 9.06 5.03
N THR A 22 9.66 8.51 4.53
CA THR A 22 9.94 8.35 3.11
C THR A 22 9.94 6.91 2.64
N THR A 23 9.50 6.70 1.40
CA THR A 23 9.60 5.44 0.66
C THR A 23 10.75 5.44 -0.34
N TYR A 24 11.57 6.49 -0.36
CA TYR A 24 12.71 6.65 -1.26
C TYR A 24 14.03 6.25 -0.61
N LEU A 25 14.99 5.88 -1.44
CA LEU A 25 16.39 5.69 -1.14
C LEU A 25 17.19 6.86 -1.71
N SER A 26 18.26 7.25 -1.03
CA SER A 26 19.20 8.24 -1.54
C SER A 26 20.08 7.61 -2.62
N ASP A 27 20.62 8.46 -3.50
CA ASP A 27 21.40 8.02 -4.66
C ASP A 27 22.69 7.27 -4.28
N ASP A 28 23.25 7.52 -3.10
CA ASP A 28 24.47 6.89 -2.56
C ASP A 28 24.23 5.45 -2.06
N ILE A 29 22.97 5.05 -1.87
CA ILE A 29 22.62 3.68 -1.51
C ILE A 29 22.68 2.75 -2.73
N TYR A 30 22.44 3.27 -3.93
CA TYR A 30 22.37 2.47 -5.15
C TYR A 30 23.61 1.58 -5.39
N PRO A 31 24.86 2.07 -5.25
CA PRO A 31 26.06 1.24 -5.35
C PRO A 31 26.15 0.11 -4.30
N LYS A 32 25.43 0.21 -3.18
CA LYS A 32 25.42 -0.78 -2.09
C LYS A 32 24.38 -1.90 -2.34
N CYS A 33 23.39 -1.66 -3.18
CA CYS A 33 22.28 -2.59 -3.44
C CYS A 33 22.72 -3.99 -3.90
N PRO A 34 23.72 -4.16 -4.78
CA PRO A 34 24.20 -5.50 -5.16
C PRO A 34 24.64 -6.33 -3.95
N ALA A 35 25.42 -5.74 -3.04
CA ALA A 35 25.89 -6.43 -1.83
C ALA A 35 24.73 -6.75 -0.86
N ILE A 36 23.73 -5.87 -0.77
CA ILE A 36 22.52 -6.11 0.04
C ILE A 36 21.75 -7.31 -0.52
N LEU A 37 21.55 -7.39 -1.84
CA LEU A 37 20.86 -8.50 -2.52
C LEU A 37 21.62 -9.82 -2.35
N ASP A 38 22.95 -9.81 -2.42
CA ASP A 38 23.79 -11.00 -2.19
C ASP A 38 23.73 -11.48 -0.72
N GLY A 39 23.51 -10.56 0.22
CA GLY A 39 23.44 -10.84 1.65
C GLY A 39 22.19 -11.58 2.11
N ILE A 40 21.07 -11.41 1.41
CA ILE A 40 19.76 -12.02 1.73
C ILE A 40 19.58 -13.41 1.06
N LYS A 41 20.46 -14.35 1.42
CA LYS A 41 20.62 -15.66 0.76
C LYS A 41 19.34 -16.50 0.68
N ASP A 42 18.46 -16.43 1.67
CA ASP A 42 17.17 -17.15 1.68
C ASP A 42 16.25 -16.76 0.50
N TYR A 43 16.53 -15.63 -0.15
CA TYR A 43 15.77 -15.09 -1.28
C TYR A 43 16.49 -15.32 -2.62
N ALA A 44 17.47 -16.24 -2.67
CA ALA A 44 18.27 -16.53 -3.86
C ALA A 44 17.42 -16.79 -5.12
N GLN A 45 16.27 -17.45 -4.98
CA GLN A 45 15.33 -17.69 -6.09
C GLN A 45 14.87 -16.39 -6.78
N PHE A 46 14.81 -15.28 -6.04
CA PHE A 46 14.37 -13.97 -6.53
C PHE A 46 15.54 -13.04 -6.84
N THR A 47 16.70 -13.22 -6.21
CA THR A 47 17.88 -12.38 -6.47
C THR A 47 18.75 -12.92 -7.60
N ALA A 48 18.69 -14.23 -7.90
CA ALA A 48 19.48 -14.84 -8.97
C ALA A 48 19.28 -14.19 -10.36
N PRO A 49 18.05 -13.83 -10.81
CA PRO A 49 17.86 -13.14 -12.08
C PRO A 49 18.49 -11.74 -12.15
N LEU A 50 18.74 -11.11 -11.00
CA LEU A 50 19.34 -9.78 -10.90
C LEU A 50 20.88 -9.84 -10.84
N LYS A 51 21.45 -11.02 -10.57
CA LYS A 51 22.90 -11.20 -10.38
C LYS A 51 23.66 -10.92 -11.69
N ASN A 52 24.76 -10.17 -11.57
CA ASN A 52 25.61 -9.74 -12.70
C ASN A 52 24.87 -8.91 -13.78
N THR A 53 23.67 -8.40 -13.47
CA THR A 53 22.95 -7.47 -14.33
C THR A 53 23.12 -6.04 -13.81
N LYS A 54 22.94 -5.05 -14.69
CA LYS A 54 22.82 -3.65 -14.25
C LYS A 54 21.45 -3.47 -13.61
N LEU A 55 21.43 -3.24 -12.29
CA LEU A 55 20.19 -2.97 -11.55
C LEU A 55 19.47 -1.74 -12.11
N VAL A 56 18.14 -1.73 -12.03
CA VAL A 56 17.34 -0.56 -12.43
C VAL A 56 17.47 0.52 -11.37
N LYS A 57 17.85 1.75 -11.78
CA LYS A 57 17.88 2.93 -10.90
C LYS A 57 16.69 3.85 -11.19
N SER A 58 15.50 3.42 -10.79
CA SER A 58 14.27 4.18 -11.02
C SER A 58 14.17 5.40 -10.09
N LYS A 59 13.77 6.56 -10.63
CA LYS A 59 13.44 7.76 -9.83
C LYS A 59 12.26 7.56 -8.88
N LYS A 60 11.44 6.53 -9.09
CA LYS A 60 10.37 6.13 -8.16
C LYS A 60 10.91 5.49 -6.86
N VAL A 61 12.19 5.12 -6.84
CA VAL A 61 12.86 4.44 -5.72
C VAL A 61 14.06 5.26 -5.25
N PHE A 62 14.88 5.77 -6.16
CA PHE A 62 16.10 6.52 -5.84
C PHE A 62 15.90 8.01 -6.14
N ASP A 63 15.64 8.79 -5.09
CA ASP A 63 15.51 10.24 -5.18
C ASP A 63 15.99 10.90 -3.89
N SER A 64 17.23 11.41 -3.93
CA SER A 64 17.85 12.08 -2.79
C SER A 64 17.10 13.32 -2.33
N SER A 65 16.29 13.96 -3.20
CA SER A 65 15.47 15.12 -2.81
C SER A 65 14.26 14.74 -1.96
N LYS A 66 13.90 13.46 -1.94
CA LYS A 66 12.80 12.88 -1.16
C LYS A 66 13.28 12.12 0.07
N VAL A 67 14.54 12.29 0.44
CA VAL A 67 15.16 11.67 1.62
C VAL A 67 15.63 12.78 2.55
N THR A 68 15.25 12.68 3.81
CA THR A 68 15.69 13.58 4.89
C THR A 68 16.79 12.90 5.69
N ASP A 69 16.64 12.76 7.02
CA ASP A 69 17.62 12.11 7.89
C ASP A 69 17.65 10.58 7.72
N HIS A 70 16.54 10.02 7.22
CA HIS A 70 16.37 8.59 7.03
C HIS A 70 15.75 8.27 5.68
N HIS A 71 16.09 7.09 5.16
CA HIS A 71 15.55 6.56 3.90
C HIS A 71 14.59 5.40 4.15
N ALA A 72 13.97 4.85 3.10
CA ALA A 72 13.06 3.72 3.18
C ALA A 72 13.63 2.51 3.94
N ILE A 73 12.76 1.74 4.60
CA ILE A 73 13.14 0.53 5.31
C ILE A 73 13.53 -0.56 4.30
N ILE A 74 14.79 -0.99 4.33
CA ILE A 74 15.35 -2.04 3.47
C ILE A 74 16.15 -3.06 4.29
N PRO A 75 16.43 -4.24 3.75
CA PRO A 75 17.41 -5.15 4.35
C PRO A 75 18.80 -4.51 4.36
N THR A 76 19.62 -4.86 5.36
CA THR A 76 21.02 -4.40 5.44
C THR A 76 21.99 -5.27 4.65
N GLY A 77 21.54 -6.45 4.18
CA GLY A 77 22.39 -7.50 3.64
C GLY A 77 23.00 -8.42 4.71
N VAL A 78 22.80 -8.12 6.00
CA VAL A 78 23.14 -9.06 7.07
C VAL A 78 22.15 -10.23 7.03
N HIS A 79 22.68 -11.45 6.99
CA HIS A 79 21.86 -12.65 6.99
C HIS A 79 21.01 -12.72 8.28
N PRO A 80 19.68 -12.81 8.19
CA PRO A 80 18.84 -12.88 9.37
C PRO A 80 19.06 -14.18 10.14
N GLN A 81 19.30 -14.08 11.44
CA GLN A 81 19.45 -15.23 12.34
C GLN A 81 18.55 -15.03 13.57
N ASN A 82 18.07 -16.14 14.14
CA ASN A 82 17.29 -16.13 15.40
C ASN A 82 16.07 -15.18 15.35
N LEU A 83 15.37 -15.16 14.21
CA LEU A 83 14.09 -14.46 14.07
C LEU A 83 12.95 -15.37 14.54
N THR A 84 12.03 -14.81 15.31
CA THR A 84 10.71 -15.40 15.58
C THR A 84 9.90 -15.49 14.29
N ASP A 85 8.85 -16.31 14.27
CA ASP A 85 8.04 -16.49 13.05
C ASP A 85 7.37 -15.18 12.58
N MET A 86 6.98 -14.32 13.52
CA MET A 86 6.41 -13.01 13.19
C MET A 86 7.48 -12.05 12.65
N GLU A 87 8.69 -12.06 13.20
CA GLU A 87 9.81 -11.28 12.65
C GLU A 87 10.21 -11.75 11.26
N LYS A 88 10.24 -13.07 11.01
CA LYS A 88 10.50 -13.63 9.67
C LYS A 88 9.49 -13.13 8.65
N ARG A 89 8.20 -13.09 9.01
CA ARG A 89 7.14 -12.58 8.12
C ARG A 89 7.33 -11.10 7.79
N VAL A 90 7.65 -10.27 8.78
CA VAL A 90 7.92 -8.84 8.54
C VAL A 90 9.18 -8.64 7.71
N PHE A 91 10.24 -9.40 7.98
CA PHE A 91 11.47 -9.35 7.19
C PHE A 91 11.24 -9.80 5.74
N ASP A 92 10.45 -10.85 5.51
CA ASP A 92 10.08 -11.34 4.17
C ASP A 92 9.36 -10.27 3.35
N LEU A 93 8.43 -9.52 3.95
CA LEU A 93 7.78 -8.38 3.29
C LEU A 93 8.80 -7.30 2.89
N VAL A 94 9.72 -6.93 3.79
CA VAL A 94 10.76 -5.92 3.52
C VAL A 94 11.71 -6.40 2.42
N ALA A 95 12.20 -7.65 2.50
CA ALA A 95 13.13 -8.23 1.55
C ALA A 95 12.51 -8.36 0.15
N ARG A 96 11.30 -8.94 0.04
CA ARG A 96 10.58 -9.06 -1.24
C ARG A 96 10.30 -7.70 -1.86
N ARG A 97 9.88 -6.71 -1.07
CA ARG A 97 9.63 -5.36 -1.56
C ARG A 97 10.90 -4.69 -2.08
N PHE A 98 12.03 -4.86 -1.39
CA PHE A 98 13.32 -4.36 -1.85
C PHE A 98 13.77 -5.04 -3.15
N ILE A 99 13.66 -6.37 -3.25
CA ILE A 99 14.01 -7.13 -4.47
C ILE A 99 13.14 -6.68 -5.65
N ALA A 100 11.83 -6.57 -5.44
CA ALA A 100 10.86 -6.15 -6.46
C ALA A 100 11.16 -4.77 -7.06
N ALA A 101 11.82 -3.87 -6.31
CA ALA A 101 12.21 -2.55 -6.78
C ALA A 101 13.22 -2.57 -7.95
N PHE A 102 13.90 -3.70 -8.14
CA PHE A 102 14.88 -3.90 -9.23
C PHE A 102 14.33 -4.72 -10.40
N TYR A 103 13.09 -5.20 -10.31
CA TYR A 103 12.42 -5.89 -11.41
C TYR A 103 11.75 -4.89 -12.37
N PRO A 104 11.53 -5.27 -13.65
CA PRO A 104 10.77 -4.46 -14.58
C PRO A 104 9.32 -4.19 -14.11
N ASP A 105 8.73 -3.11 -14.63
CA ASP A 105 7.32 -2.82 -14.46
C ASP A 105 6.45 -3.98 -15.03
N CYS A 106 5.34 -4.28 -14.36
CA CYS A 106 4.33 -5.20 -14.89
C CYS A 106 3.64 -4.54 -16.10
N LYS A 107 3.62 -5.22 -17.25
CA LYS A 107 2.92 -4.75 -18.45
C LYS A 107 1.54 -5.38 -18.51
N ILE A 108 0.52 -4.52 -18.53
CA ILE A 108 -0.88 -4.91 -18.57
C ILE A 108 -1.50 -4.35 -19.85
N SER A 109 -2.18 -5.22 -20.61
CA SER A 109 -3.08 -4.80 -21.68
C SER A 109 -4.46 -4.55 -21.08
N THR A 110 -5.05 -3.39 -21.38
CA THR A 110 -6.45 -3.09 -21.03
C THR A 110 -7.25 -2.96 -22.31
N THR A 111 -8.23 -3.83 -22.48
CA THR A 111 -9.15 -3.78 -23.62
C THR A 111 -10.46 -3.15 -23.15
N THR A 112 -10.84 -2.03 -23.76
CA THR A 112 -12.16 -1.42 -23.54
C THR A 112 -12.98 -1.59 -24.80
N ILE A 113 -14.17 -2.19 -24.64
CA ILE A 113 -15.13 -2.36 -25.73
C ILE A 113 -16.31 -1.45 -25.45
N LEU A 114 -16.68 -0.69 -26.47
CA LEU A 114 -17.88 0.13 -26.49
C LEU A 114 -18.84 -0.52 -27.49
N GLY A 115 -20.02 -0.88 -27.00
CA GLY A 115 -21.10 -1.47 -27.81
C GLY A 115 -22.34 -0.59 -27.76
N GLU A 116 -23.22 -0.75 -28.75
CA GLU A 116 -24.50 -0.05 -28.80
C GLU A 116 -25.62 -1.04 -29.10
N VAL A 117 -26.70 -0.95 -28.35
CA VAL A 117 -27.95 -1.67 -28.62
C VAL A 117 -29.10 -0.68 -28.51
N ASN A 118 -29.91 -0.55 -29.55
CA ASN A 118 -31.06 0.38 -29.57
C ASN A 118 -30.70 1.82 -29.11
N LYS A 119 -29.54 2.33 -29.54
CA LYS A 119 -28.98 3.65 -29.14
C LYS A 119 -28.57 3.77 -27.66
N ILE A 120 -28.52 2.67 -26.92
CA ILE A 120 -28.00 2.60 -25.56
C ILE A 120 -26.56 2.13 -25.63
N GLU A 121 -25.65 2.92 -25.06
CA GLU A 121 -24.23 2.61 -25.01
C GLU A 121 -23.91 1.66 -23.86
N PHE A 122 -23.08 0.66 -24.14
CA PHE A 122 -22.55 -0.29 -23.16
C PHE A 122 -21.03 -0.25 -23.18
N LYS A 123 -20.43 -0.45 -22.01
CA LYS A 123 -18.99 -0.52 -21.84
C LYS A 123 -18.61 -1.76 -21.05
N VAL A 124 -17.64 -2.51 -21.58
CA VAL A 124 -16.93 -3.54 -20.83
C VAL A 124 -15.44 -3.26 -20.90
N THR A 125 -14.71 -3.63 -19.85
CA THR A 125 -13.26 -3.48 -19.78
C THR A 125 -12.65 -4.75 -19.23
N GLY A 126 -11.70 -5.30 -19.99
CA GLY A 126 -10.91 -6.47 -19.63
C GLY A 126 -9.46 -6.06 -19.41
N LYS A 127 -8.76 -6.83 -18.59
CA LYS A 127 -7.34 -6.64 -18.32
C LYS A 127 -6.61 -7.96 -18.44
N GLN A 128 -5.41 -7.92 -19.03
CA GLN A 128 -4.55 -9.07 -19.17
C GLN A 128 -3.11 -8.68 -18.83
N ILE A 129 -2.45 -9.45 -17.96
CA ILE A 129 -1.01 -9.31 -17.71
C ILE A 129 -0.25 -9.89 -18.90
N LEU A 130 0.49 -9.04 -19.62
CA LEU A 130 1.36 -9.46 -20.73
C LEU A 130 2.74 -9.90 -20.22
N GLU A 131 3.30 -9.10 -19.31
CA GLU A 131 4.57 -9.41 -18.64
C GLU A 131 4.40 -9.12 -17.15
N PRO A 132 4.59 -10.11 -16.25
CA PRO A 132 4.31 -9.93 -14.82
C PRO A 132 5.29 -8.99 -14.11
N GLY A 133 6.50 -8.77 -14.65
CA GLY A 133 7.51 -7.90 -14.07
C GLY A 133 7.78 -8.23 -12.61
N TRP A 134 7.83 -7.21 -11.76
CA TRP A 134 8.01 -7.33 -10.30
C TRP A 134 6.98 -8.23 -9.60
N ARG A 135 5.81 -8.47 -10.19
CA ARG A 135 4.75 -9.26 -9.53
C ARG A 135 5.15 -10.71 -9.32
N VAL A 136 6.12 -11.25 -10.08
CA VAL A 136 6.62 -12.64 -9.91
C VAL A 136 7.15 -12.92 -8.50
N ILE A 137 7.56 -11.88 -7.77
CA ILE A 137 8.04 -11.96 -6.39
C ILE A 137 6.92 -12.31 -5.39
N PHE A 138 5.68 -12.03 -5.75
CA PHE A 138 4.49 -12.14 -4.89
C PHE A 138 3.57 -13.30 -5.34
N THR A 139 4.14 -14.38 -5.89
CA THR A 139 3.44 -15.44 -6.63
C THR A 139 2.28 -16.12 -5.87
N LYS A 140 2.33 -16.19 -4.53
CA LYS A 140 1.21 -16.71 -3.71
C LYS A 140 -0.01 -15.78 -3.70
N GLU A 141 0.22 -14.47 -3.61
CA GLU A 141 -0.83 -13.45 -3.69
C GLU A 141 -1.42 -13.38 -5.11
N GLN A 142 -0.59 -13.69 -6.12
CA GLN A 142 -1.03 -13.77 -7.51
C GLN A 142 -1.97 -14.96 -7.82
N GLN A 143 -1.94 -16.06 -7.06
CA GLN A 143 -2.85 -17.18 -7.34
C GLN A 143 -4.30 -16.80 -7.03
N GLU A 144 -4.53 -16.06 -5.93
CA GLU A 144 -5.84 -15.52 -5.58
C GLU A 144 -6.29 -14.43 -6.57
N GLU A 145 -5.37 -13.57 -7.04
CA GLU A 145 -5.70 -12.55 -8.07
C GLU A 145 -5.94 -13.15 -9.47
N LYS A 146 -5.28 -14.26 -9.83
CA LYS A 146 -5.42 -14.91 -11.14
C LYS A 146 -6.80 -15.47 -11.38
N GLU A 147 -7.43 -16.05 -10.36
CA GLU A 147 -8.80 -16.55 -10.46
C GLU A 147 -9.78 -15.41 -10.81
N GLU A 148 -9.58 -14.21 -10.24
CA GLU A 148 -10.37 -13.01 -10.61
C GLU A 148 -10.00 -12.41 -11.99
N GLU A 149 -8.74 -12.54 -12.44
CA GLU A 149 -8.29 -12.01 -13.73
C GLU A 149 -8.70 -12.90 -14.93
N GLU A 150 -8.72 -14.23 -14.76
CA GLU A 150 -9.20 -15.15 -15.80
C GLU A 150 -10.68 -14.92 -16.11
N GLU A 151 -11.51 -14.62 -15.10
CA GLU A 151 -12.91 -14.19 -15.30
C GLU A 151 -13.05 -12.87 -16.08
N ARG A 152 -12.00 -12.03 -16.12
CA ARG A 152 -12.02 -10.68 -16.73
C ARG A 152 -11.27 -10.61 -18.06
N THR A 153 -10.79 -11.74 -18.58
CA THR A 153 -10.16 -11.78 -19.90
C THR A 153 -11.24 -11.73 -20.98
N LEU A 154 -11.22 -10.67 -21.79
CA LEU A 154 -12.22 -10.51 -22.85
C LEU A 154 -11.82 -11.29 -24.11
N PRO A 155 -12.78 -11.87 -24.85
CA PRO A 155 -12.49 -12.40 -26.18
C PRO A 155 -12.06 -11.27 -27.12
N VAL A 156 -11.51 -11.65 -28.27
CA VAL A 156 -11.12 -10.68 -29.31
C VAL A 156 -12.39 -10.17 -30.00
N PHE A 157 -12.53 -8.85 -30.11
CA PHE A 157 -13.61 -8.19 -30.84
C PHE A 157 -13.05 -7.43 -32.04
N VAL A 158 -13.79 -7.39 -33.12
CA VAL A 158 -13.50 -6.55 -34.29
C VAL A 158 -14.44 -5.36 -34.33
N LYS A 159 -13.93 -4.18 -34.71
CA LYS A 159 -14.78 -2.98 -34.84
C LYS A 159 -15.87 -3.23 -35.89
N GLY A 160 -17.12 -3.03 -35.49
CA GLY A 160 -18.29 -3.26 -36.35
C GLY A 160 -18.86 -4.67 -36.27
N GLU A 161 -18.25 -5.57 -35.49
CA GLU A 161 -18.84 -6.87 -35.15
C GLU A 161 -20.17 -6.69 -34.43
N SER A 162 -21.14 -7.55 -34.73
CA SER A 162 -22.48 -7.54 -34.16
C SER A 162 -22.97 -8.98 -33.95
N GLY A 163 -23.78 -9.21 -32.92
CA GLY A 163 -24.33 -10.52 -32.63
C GLY A 163 -25.58 -10.46 -31.76
N THR A 164 -26.21 -11.62 -31.58
CA THR A 164 -27.32 -11.79 -30.65
C THR A 164 -26.86 -11.55 -29.21
N HIS A 165 -27.67 -10.89 -28.42
CA HIS A 165 -27.43 -10.66 -27.00
C HIS A 165 -28.68 -10.99 -26.20
N THR A 166 -28.49 -11.38 -24.95
CA THR A 166 -29.57 -11.58 -23.97
C THR A 166 -29.45 -10.49 -22.92
N PRO A 167 -30.41 -9.56 -22.82
CA PRO A 167 -30.37 -8.53 -21.77
C PRO A 167 -30.53 -9.17 -20.40
N ASP A 168 -29.77 -8.65 -19.43
CA ASP A 168 -29.87 -9.02 -18.01
C ASP A 168 -30.05 -7.77 -17.17
N LEU A 169 -30.96 -7.82 -16.20
CA LEU A 169 -31.27 -6.70 -15.31
C LEU A 169 -30.74 -7.03 -13.91
N ASN A 170 -29.64 -6.37 -13.55
CA ASN A 170 -29.04 -6.51 -12.23
C ASN A 170 -29.53 -5.43 -11.28
N GLU A 171 -30.38 -5.81 -10.32
CA GLU A 171 -30.76 -4.94 -9.21
C GLU A 171 -29.63 -4.89 -8.17
N LYS A 172 -29.18 -3.68 -7.84
CA LYS A 172 -28.12 -3.44 -6.85
C LYS A 172 -28.57 -2.42 -5.83
N TRP A 173 -28.15 -2.63 -4.59
CA TRP A 173 -28.41 -1.74 -3.47
C TRP A 173 -27.15 -0.97 -3.10
N THR A 174 -27.27 0.31 -2.78
CA THR A 174 -26.17 1.05 -2.15
C THR A 174 -25.86 0.41 -0.80
N GLN A 175 -24.58 0.35 -0.47
CA GLN A 175 -24.14 -0.12 0.83
C GLN A 175 -23.53 1.04 1.61
N PRO A 176 -23.73 1.08 2.95
CA PRO A 176 -23.06 2.07 3.77
C PRO A 176 -21.55 1.89 3.68
N SER A 177 -20.81 2.99 3.91
CA SER A 177 -19.36 2.96 3.95
C SER A 177 -18.87 1.91 4.95
N LYS A 178 -17.86 1.12 4.53
CA LYS A 178 -17.28 0.10 5.40
C LYS A 178 -16.62 0.79 6.60
N PRO A 179 -16.76 0.26 7.82
CA PRO A 179 -16.01 0.74 8.97
C PRO A 179 -14.51 0.68 8.72
N TYR A 180 -13.75 1.55 9.38
CA TYR A 180 -12.31 1.49 9.32
C TYR A 180 -11.79 0.18 9.94
N THR A 181 -10.79 -0.42 9.33
CA THR A 181 -9.80 -1.29 9.98
C THR A 181 -8.61 -0.45 10.45
N GLU A 182 -7.70 -1.02 11.26
CA GLU A 182 -6.45 -0.33 11.65
C GLU A 182 -5.67 0.17 10.42
N ALA A 183 -5.56 -0.65 9.37
CA ALA A 183 -4.84 -0.28 8.15
C ALA A 183 -5.51 0.88 7.40
N THR A 184 -6.84 0.84 7.26
CA THR A 184 -7.56 1.92 6.56
C THR A 184 -7.62 3.20 7.40
N LEU A 185 -7.61 3.10 8.73
CA LEU A 185 -7.53 4.26 9.62
C LEU A 185 -6.16 4.92 9.54
N LEU A 186 -5.07 4.13 9.60
CA LEU A 186 -3.71 4.64 9.39
C LEU A 186 -3.57 5.36 8.05
N ARG A 187 -4.11 4.77 6.98
CA ARG A 187 -4.14 5.39 5.66
C ARG A 187 -4.96 6.68 5.64
N ALA A 188 -6.10 6.72 6.33
CA ALA A 188 -6.91 7.93 6.44
C ALA A 188 -6.15 9.04 7.21
N MET A 189 -5.41 8.70 8.27
CA MET A 189 -4.54 9.64 8.99
C MET A 189 -3.42 10.16 8.08
N GLU A 190 -2.78 9.29 7.28
CA GLU A 190 -1.75 9.66 6.30
C GLU A 190 -2.25 10.62 5.23
N THR A 191 -3.45 10.38 4.72
CA THR A 191 -4.02 11.14 3.59
C THR A 191 -5.11 12.10 4.02
N ALA A 192 -5.13 12.54 5.28
CA ALA A 192 -6.20 13.35 5.84
C ALA A 192 -6.46 14.64 5.05
N GLY A 193 -5.43 15.22 4.43
CA GLY A 193 -5.57 16.39 3.55
C GLY A 193 -6.49 16.17 2.35
N LYS A 194 -6.74 14.92 1.91
CA LYS A 194 -7.69 14.65 0.81
C LYS A 194 -9.15 14.95 1.18
N LEU A 195 -9.44 15.08 2.46
CA LEU A 195 -10.77 15.38 2.99
C LEU A 195 -10.94 16.87 3.30
N VAL A 196 -9.94 17.70 2.97
CA VAL A 196 -9.93 19.15 3.22
C VAL A 196 -10.16 19.87 1.90
N ASP A 197 -11.19 20.70 1.86
CA ASP A 197 -11.58 21.47 0.67
C ASP A 197 -10.67 22.69 0.43
N ASP A 198 -10.13 23.29 1.50
CA ASP A 198 -9.21 24.42 1.39
C ASP A 198 -7.84 23.98 0.84
N GLU A 199 -7.43 24.59 -0.27
CA GLU A 199 -6.21 24.23 -0.99
C GLU A 199 -4.93 24.49 -0.18
N LYS A 200 -4.89 25.53 0.67
CA LYS A 200 -3.71 25.85 1.48
C LYS A 200 -3.54 24.83 2.61
N LEU A 201 -4.63 24.50 3.30
CA LEU A 201 -4.63 23.50 4.37
C LEU A 201 -4.39 22.09 3.81
N ARG A 202 -4.93 21.80 2.63
CA ARG A 202 -4.63 20.55 1.90
C ARG A 202 -3.14 20.41 1.62
N GLU A 203 -2.48 21.48 1.15
CA GLU A 203 -1.04 21.47 0.90
C GLU A 203 -0.24 21.31 2.20
N ALA A 204 -0.65 21.98 3.28
CA ALA A 204 -0.01 21.83 4.60
C ALA A 204 -0.09 20.38 5.15
N LEU A 205 -1.19 19.67 4.87
CA LEU A 205 -1.39 18.27 5.28
C LEU A 205 -0.84 17.24 4.29
N LYS A 206 -0.34 17.65 3.11
CA LYS A 206 -0.01 16.74 2.00
C LYS A 206 1.13 15.78 2.31
N GLU A 207 2.11 16.20 3.10
CA GLU A 207 3.28 15.37 3.41
C GLU A 207 3.09 14.53 4.68
N ASN A 208 2.34 15.03 5.67
CA ASN A 208 2.29 14.42 7.00
C ASN A 208 0.89 13.96 7.43
N GLY A 209 -0.19 14.43 6.80
CA GLY A 209 -1.55 14.17 7.27
C GLY A 209 -1.74 14.50 8.75
N ILE A 210 -2.48 13.65 9.47
CA ILE A 210 -2.63 13.74 10.93
C ILE A 210 -1.59 12.82 11.60
N GLY A 211 -0.77 13.43 12.46
CA GLY A 211 0.31 12.76 13.17
C GLY A 211 1.51 12.42 12.28
N ARG A 212 2.53 11.79 12.86
CA ARG A 212 3.75 11.36 12.15
C ARG A 212 3.83 9.84 12.16
N PRO A 213 4.61 9.20 11.27
CA PRO A 213 4.77 7.74 11.28
C PRO A 213 5.10 7.17 12.67
N SER A 214 5.86 7.91 13.48
CA SER A 214 6.23 7.55 14.85
C SER A 214 5.10 7.66 15.88
N THR A 215 4.02 8.40 15.60
CA THR A 215 2.95 8.68 16.57
C THR A 215 1.61 8.05 16.24
N ARG A 216 1.31 7.77 14.96
CA ARG A 216 -0.03 7.27 14.55
C ARG A 216 -0.44 5.98 15.24
N ALA A 217 0.45 5.00 15.34
CA ALA A 217 0.17 3.74 16.04
C ALA A 217 -0.18 3.99 17.52
N ASN A 218 0.59 4.84 18.21
CA ASN A 218 0.37 5.17 19.61
C ASN A 218 -0.94 5.96 19.82
N ILE A 219 -1.35 6.80 18.86
CA ILE A 219 -2.65 7.49 18.89
C ILE A 219 -3.78 6.45 18.87
N ILE A 220 -3.73 5.49 17.94
CA ILE A 220 -4.74 4.42 17.85
C ILE A 220 -4.75 3.56 19.12
N GLU A 221 -3.58 3.18 19.65
CA GLU A 221 -3.47 2.47 20.93
C GLU A 221 -4.08 3.27 22.10
N THR A 222 -3.91 4.59 22.10
CA THR A 222 -4.51 5.48 23.11
C THR A 222 -6.03 5.51 23.00
N LEU A 223 -6.59 5.54 21.79
CA LEU A 223 -8.05 5.49 21.58
C LEU A 223 -8.65 4.18 22.13
N PHE A 224 -7.95 3.05 21.95
CA PHE A 224 -8.32 1.78 22.58
C PHE A 224 -8.21 1.84 24.10
N LYS A 225 -7.08 2.32 24.63
CA LYS A 225 -6.82 2.38 26.09
C LYS A 225 -7.84 3.24 26.83
N ARG A 226 -8.32 4.31 26.18
CA ARG A 226 -9.37 5.21 26.71
C ARG A 226 -10.80 4.72 26.42
N ASN A 227 -10.96 3.56 25.79
CA ASN A 227 -12.25 2.98 25.43
C ASN A 227 -13.10 3.89 24.53
N TYR A 228 -12.48 4.68 23.64
CA TYR A 228 -13.20 5.49 22.65
C TYR A 228 -13.53 4.70 21.37
N ILE A 229 -12.71 3.69 21.07
CA ILE A 229 -12.94 2.75 19.98
C ILE A 229 -12.78 1.32 20.48
N ARG A 230 -13.45 0.38 19.82
CA ARG A 230 -13.33 -1.06 20.05
C ARG A 230 -13.15 -1.80 18.73
N LYS A 231 -12.58 -3.00 18.82
CA LYS A 231 -12.38 -3.87 17.66
C LYS A 231 -13.51 -4.90 17.58
N GLU A 232 -14.18 -4.95 16.46
CA GLU A 232 -15.16 -5.98 16.11
C GLU A 232 -14.65 -6.75 14.90
N LYS A 233 -14.14 -7.96 15.13
CA LYS A 233 -13.36 -8.73 14.15
C LYS A 233 -12.15 -7.91 13.66
N LYS A 234 -12.21 -7.37 12.44
CA LYS A 234 -11.17 -6.51 11.85
C LYS A 234 -11.55 -5.02 11.85
N ASN A 235 -12.79 -4.70 12.16
CA ASN A 235 -13.34 -3.35 12.09
C ASN A 235 -13.13 -2.61 13.41
N LEU A 236 -12.97 -1.30 13.32
CA LEU A 236 -12.88 -0.34 14.41
C LEU A 236 -14.21 0.40 14.49
N ILE A 237 -14.85 0.32 15.65
CA ILE A 237 -16.16 0.90 15.91
C ILE A 237 -16.02 1.87 17.08
N ALA A 238 -16.58 3.08 16.94
CA ALA A 238 -16.66 4.03 18.03
C ALA A 238 -17.55 3.47 19.14
N THR A 239 -17.11 3.57 20.39
CA THR A 239 -17.93 3.21 21.55
C THR A 239 -18.93 4.33 21.84
N PRO A 240 -19.98 4.10 22.64
CA PRO A 240 -20.85 5.18 23.12
C PRO A 240 -20.05 6.32 23.75
N THR A 241 -19.06 6.00 24.60
CA THR A 241 -18.16 6.99 25.21
C THR A 241 -17.38 7.81 24.18
N GLY A 242 -16.90 7.19 23.10
CA GLY A 242 -16.21 7.89 22.02
C GLY A 242 -17.14 8.85 21.27
N VAL A 243 -18.39 8.43 21.02
CA VAL A 243 -19.41 9.27 20.38
C VAL A 243 -19.80 10.44 21.27
N ASP A 244 -20.07 10.20 22.55
CA ASP A 244 -20.44 11.23 23.52
C ASP A 244 -19.36 12.30 23.66
N LEU A 245 -18.08 11.90 23.69
CA LEU A 245 -16.95 12.83 23.73
C LEU A 245 -16.98 13.78 22.51
N ILE A 246 -17.16 13.23 21.31
CA ILE A 246 -17.21 14.04 20.08
C ILE A 246 -18.41 14.98 20.08
N GLN A 247 -19.55 14.56 20.62
CA GLN A 247 -20.76 15.40 20.73
C GLN A 247 -20.61 16.55 21.73
N ILE A 248 -19.80 16.39 22.78
CA ILE A 248 -19.54 17.44 23.78
C ILE A 248 -18.64 18.55 23.23
N ILE A 249 -17.76 18.23 22.28
CA ILE A 249 -16.86 19.20 21.67
C ILE A 249 -17.66 20.11 20.72
N ARG A 250 -17.95 21.33 21.18
CA ARG A 250 -18.73 22.34 20.43
C ARG A 250 -17.95 23.03 19.33
N GLU A 251 -16.63 23.16 19.49
CA GLU A 251 -15.76 23.78 18.49
C GLU A 251 -15.48 22.78 17.37
N GLU A 252 -16.05 23.01 16.19
CA GLU A 252 -15.92 22.11 15.03
C GLU A 252 -14.46 21.99 14.58
N LEU A 253 -13.67 23.07 14.69
CA LEU A 253 -12.25 23.04 14.33
C LEU A 253 -11.45 22.05 15.18
N LEU A 254 -11.81 21.81 16.45
CA LEU A 254 -11.13 20.82 17.30
C LEU A 254 -11.38 19.37 16.86
N LYS A 255 -12.43 19.13 16.06
CA LYS A 255 -12.78 17.82 15.50
C LYS A 255 -12.28 17.66 14.07
N SER A 256 -11.92 18.76 13.41
CA SER A 256 -11.46 18.80 12.03
C SER A 256 -9.98 18.44 11.91
N ALA A 257 -9.66 17.73 10.81
CA ALA A 257 -8.28 17.52 10.39
C ALA A 257 -7.56 18.85 10.08
N GLU A 258 -8.32 19.87 9.70
CA GLU A 258 -7.84 21.18 9.27
C GLU A 258 -7.02 21.88 10.34
N LEU A 259 -7.45 21.84 11.61
CA LEU A 259 -6.74 22.48 12.71
C LEU A 259 -5.33 21.89 12.91
N THR A 260 -5.14 20.62 12.57
CA THR A 260 -3.81 19.98 12.66
C THR A 260 -2.87 20.45 11.54
N GLY A 261 -3.42 20.96 10.44
CA GLY A 261 -2.67 21.49 9.30
C GLY A 261 -2.50 23.02 9.29
N MET A 262 -3.07 23.71 10.29
CA MET A 262 -2.90 25.16 10.52
C MET A 262 -1.54 25.50 11.15
#